data_AF-A0A422NZP6-F1
#
_entry.id   AF-A0A422NZP6-F1
#
_cell.length_a   1.000
_cell.length_b   1.000
_cell.length_c   1.000
_cell.angle_alpha   90.00
_cell.angle_beta   90.00
_cell.angle_gamma   90.00
#
_symmetry.space_group_name_H-M   'P 1'
#
loop_
_entity.id
_entity.type
_entity.pdbx_description
1 polymer ?
#
loop_
_entity_poly.entity_id
_entity_poly.type
_entity_poly.pdbx_seq_one_letter_code
_entity_poly.pdbx_strand_id
1 'polypeptide(L)'
;MSGNTVFAYSALIGGKSVALSKYTGCVTVIVNTASLCSFGPASLQQLIQMQRAYESRGVTVLGFPCAQFANQEPKSSEELVEWKQTWGVNFPLFDKVKVKGPDAHPLFQMLQTTLGPIRWNYTKFVCDCEGIPRVKLNASSSSEELQRSIERLCEPQRGA
;
A
#
# COMPACT_ATOMS: atom_id res chain seq x y z
N MET A 1 -3.43 24.38 -4.28
CA MET A 1 -4.08 23.58 -3.21
C MET A 1 -3.77 22.10 -3.42
N SER A 2 -2.51 21.69 -3.23
CA SER A 2 -2.01 20.41 -3.75
C SER A 2 -0.90 19.83 -2.86
N GLY A 3 -1.17 19.69 -1.56
CA GLY A 3 -0.14 19.27 -0.59
C GLY A 3 -0.19 17.80 -0.15
N ASN A 4 -1.35 17.15 -0.16
CA ASN A 4 -1.56 15.92 0.60
C ASN A 4 -2.17 14.76 -0.22
N THR A 5 -1.96 14.74 -1.54
CA THR A 5 -2.41 13.61 -2.38
C THR A 5 -1.27 12.66 -2.69
N VAL A 6 -1.52 11.36 -2.56
CA VAL A 6 -0.57 10.30 -2.96
C VAL A 6 -0.30 10.32 -4.47
N PHE A 7 -1.18 10.93 -5.27
CA PHE A 7 -1.07 10.99 -6.72
C PHE A 7 -0.02 11.99 -7.23
N ALA A 8 0.53 12.83 -6.34
CA ALA A 8 1.66 13.71 -6.66
C ALA A 8 3.02 12.99 -6.68
N TYR A 9 3.07 11.73 -6.25
CA TYR A 9 4.31 10.96 -6.13
C TYR A 9 4.48 9.96 -7.28
N SER A 10 5.72 9.51 -7.46
CA SER A 10 6.09 8.39 -8.33
C SER A 10 6.89 7.37 -7.53
N ALA A 11 6.90 6.12 -8.00
CA ALA A 11 7.73 5.06 -7.44
C ALA A 11 8.21 4.13 -8.55
N LEU A 12 9.27 3.36 -8.29
CA LEU A 12 9.86 2.49 -9.29
C LEU A 12 9.21 1.10 -9.33
N ILE A 13 9.06 0.52 -10.52
CA ILE A 13 8.75 -0.89 -10.74
C ILE A 13 9.76 -1.43 -11.74
N GLY A 14 10.63 -2.35 -11.31
CA GLY A 14 11.72 -2.87 -12.12
C GLY A 14 12.65 -1.76 -12.62
N GLY A 15 12.97 -0.80 -11.74
CA GLY A 15 13.80 0.38 -12.04
C GLY A 15 13.10 1.46 -12.88
N LYS A 16 11.87 1.25 -13.33
CA LYS A 16 11.13 2.23 -14.15
C LYS A 16 10.19 3.06 -13.30
N SER A 17 10.26 4.38 -13.45
CA SER A 17 9.38 5.31 -12.73
C SER A 17 7.93 5.18 -13.18
N VAL A 18 7.04 4.99 -12.23
CA VAL A 18 5.58 4.94 -12.40
C VAL A 18 4.97 6.05 -11.56
N ALA A 19 4.33 7.01 -12.22
CA ALA A 19 3.57 8.06 -11.55
C ALA A 19 2.31 7.47 -10.91
N LEU A 20 2.06 7.80 -9.63
CA LEU A 20 0.86 7.32 -8.92
C LEU A 20 -0.42 8.02 -9.38
N SER A 21 -0.31 9.12 -10.12
CA SER A 21 -1.44 9.79 -10.77
C SER A 21 -2.24 8.87 -11.72
N LYS A 22 -1.64 7.78 -12.21
CA LYS A 22 -2.37 6.75 -12.98
C LYS A 22 -3.51 6.07 -12.19
N TYR A 23 -3.51 6.20 -10.86
CA TYR A 23 -4.52 5.63 -9.96
C TYR A 23 -5.55 6.68 -9.51
N THR A 24 -5.55 7.87 -10.11
CA THR A 24 -6.55 8.91 -9.84
C THR A 24 -7.96 8.37 -10.08
N GLY A 25 -8.88 8.66 -9.16
CA GLY A 25 -10.24 8.12 -9.19
C GLY A 25 -10.37 6.74 -8.51
N CYS A 26 -9.27 6.08 -8.14
CA CYS A 26 -9.30 4.83 -7.40
C CYS A 26 -9.08 5.05 -5.89
N VAL A 27 -9.75 4.25 -5.07
CA VAL A 27 -9.35 4.07 -3.67
C VAL A 27 -8.06 3.23 -3.67
N THR A 28 -7.00 3.75 -3.07
CA THR A 28 -5.71 3.03 -3.02
C THR A 28 -5.38 2.54 -1.63
N VAL A 29 -4.94 1.28 -1.52
CA VAL A 29 -4.40 0.70 -0.28
C VAL A 29 -2.88 0.57 -0.42
N ILE A 30 -2.14 1.50 0.18
CA ILE A 30 -0.67 1.54 0.16
C ILE A 30 -0.15 0.75 1.35
N VAL A 31 0.74 -0.23 1.12
CA VAL A 31 1.21 -1.15 2.16
C VAL A 31 2.72 -1.39 2.08
N ASN A 32 3.40 -1.34 3.23
CA ASN A 32 4.82 -1.76 3.32
C ASN A 32 4.92 -3.29 3.54
N THR A 33 5.42 -4.04 2.57
CA THR A 33 5.46 -5.52 2.61
C THR A 33 6.82 -6.04 3.05
N ALA A 34 6.83 -7.27 3.57
CA ALA A 34 8.05 -7.98 3.96
C ALA A 34 7.88 -9.49 3.82
N SER A 35 8.67 -10.12 2.95
CA SER A 35 8.51 -11.54 2.57
C SER A 35 8.79 -12.56 3.67
N LEU A 36 9.52 -12.19 4.73
CA LEU A 36 9.81 -13.05 5.90
C LEU A 36 9.08 -12.61 7.18
N CYS A 37 8.05 -11.78 7.08
CA CYS A 37 7.24 -11.40 8.24
C CYS A 37 6.28 -12.51 8.63
N SER A 38 6.13 -12.79 9.93
CA SER A 38 5.17 -13.78 10.45
C SER A 38 3.71 -13.44 10.14
N PHE A 39 3.37 -12.14 10.06
CA PHE A 39 2.06 -11.67 9.61
C PHE A 39 1.88 -11.72 8.09
N GLY A 40 2.96 -12.00 7.36
CA GLY A 40 3.02 -11.93 5.90
C GLY A 40 1.97 -12.79 5.21
N PRO A 41 1.85 -14.09 5.51
CA PRO A 41 0.86 -14.96 4.87
C PRO A 41 -0.57 -14.45 5.01
N ALA A 42 -1.00 -14.13 6.23
CA ALA A 42 -2.36 -13.68 6.50
C ALA A 42 -2.65 -12.30 5.88
N SER A 43 -1.75 -11.34 6.04
CA SER A 43 -1.90 -10.01 5.44
C SER A 43 -1.88 -10.06 3.92
N LEU A 44 -1.05 -10.91 3.31
CA LEU A 44 -0.97 -11.03 1.86
C LEU A 44 -2.23 -11.67 1.27
N GLN A 45 -2.74 -12.74 1.90
CA GLN A 45 -4.01 -13.35 1.51
C GLN A 45 -5.17 -12.35 1.58
N GLN A 46 -5.27 -11.58 2.67
CA GLN A 46 -6.26 -10.51 2.82
C GLN A 46 -6.18 -9.48 1.68
N LEU A 47 -4.97 -9.02 1.34
CA LEU A 47 -4.76 -8.03 0.28
C LEU A 47 -5.08 -8.59 -1.12
N ILE A 48 -4.71 -9.85 -1.40
CA ILE A 48 -5.02 -10.51 -2.67
C ILE A 48 -6.53 -10.67 -2.83
N GLN A 49 -7.23 -11.13 -1.79
CA GLN A 49 -8.68 -11.27 -1.81
C GLN A 49 -9.37 -9.93 -2.00
N MET A 50 -8.90 -8.89 -1.30
CA MET A 50 -9.43 -7.53 -1.45
C MET A 50 -9.23 -7.00 -2.88
N GLN A 51 -8.02 -7.12 -3.45
CA GLN A 51 -7.77 -6.72 -4.83
C GLN A 51 -8.76 -7.41 -5.79
N ARG A 52 -8.95 -8.74 -5.68
CA ARG A 52 -9.91 -9.48 -6.51
C ARG A 52 -11.34 -8.98 -6.35
N ALA A 53 -11.75 -8.68 -5.12
CA ALA A 53 -13.13 -8.31 -4.80
C ALA A 53 -13.49 -6.88 -5.24
N TYR A 54 -12.52 -5.96 -5.27
CA TYR A 54 -12.79 -4.54 -5.44
C TYR A 54 -12.10 -3.88 -6.65
N GLU A 55 -11.28 -4.60 -7.42
CA GLU A 55 -10.60 -4.00 -8.59
C GLU A 55 -11.56 -3.48 -9.66
N SER A 56 -12.64 -4.20 -9.93
CA SER A 56 -13.70 -3.76 -10.86
C SER A 56 -14.51 -2.57 -10.33
N ARG A 57 -14.35 -2.23 -9.05
CA ARG A 57 -15.00 -1.11 -8.36
C ARG A 57 -14.05 0.08 -8.15
N GLY A 58 -12.89 0.08 -8.81
CA GLY A 58 -11.93 1.18 -8.69
C GLY A 58 -11.13 1.17 -7.40
N VAL A 59 -10.76 -0.01 -6.89
CA VAL A 59 -9.85 -0.14 -5.73
C VAL A 59 -8.58 -0.85 -6.15
N THR A 60 -7.42 -0.41 -5.65
CA THR A 60 -6.17 -1.13 -5.91
C THR A 60 -5.21 -1.13 -4.73
N VAL A 61 -4.51 -2.24 -4.53
CA VAL A 61 -3.38 -2.35 -3.60
C VAL A 61 -2.09 -1.88 -4.26
N LEU A 62 -1.28 -1.12 -3.54
CA LEU A 62 0.07 -0.73 -3.95
C LEU A 62 1.07 -1.24 -2.92
N GLY A 63 1.81 -2.31 -3.26
CA GLY A 63 2.75 -2.98 -2.35
C GLY A 63 4.16 -2.43 -2.46
N PHE A 64 4.77 -2.07 -1.34
CA PHE A 64 6.11 -1.50 -1.25
C PHE A 64 7.00 -2.35 -0.32
N PRO A 65 7.86 -3.22 -0.87
CA PRO A 65 8.79 -4.02 -0.07
C PRO A 65 9.70 -3.12 0.78
N CYS A 66 9.94 -3.49 2.04
CA CYS A 66 10.78 -2.72 2.95
C CYS A 66 11.53 -3.61 3.96
N ALA A 67 12.85 -3.43 4.06
CA ALA A 67 13.70 -4.21 4.95
C ALA A 67 13.92 -3.58 6.35
N GLN A 68 13.35 -2.39 6.63
CA GLN A 68 13.67 -1.62 7.84
C GLN A 68 13.06 -2.17 9.14
N PHE A 69 12.35 -3.29 9.10
CA PHE A 69 11.72 -3.92 10.25
C PHE A 69 12.25 -5.33 10.41
N ALA A 70 13.18 -5.50 11.34
CA ALA A 70 13.88 -6.77 11.62
C ALA A 70 14.50 -7.45 10.38
N ASN A 71 14.89 -6.67 9.37
CA ASN A 71 15.46 -7.16 8.11
C ASN A 71 14.62 -8.26 7.43
N GLN A 72 13.29 -8.20 7.57
CA GLN A 72 12.36 -9.22 7.07
C GLN A 72 12.07 -9.14 5.57
N GLU A 73 12.80 -8.30 4.82
CA GLU A 73 12.76 -8.26 3.37
C GLU A 73 14.18 -8.34 2.77
N PRO A 74 14.85 -9.49 2.90
CA PRO A 74 16.21 -9.66 2.38
C PRO A 74 16.26 -9.81 0.85
N LYS A 75 15.13 -10.20 0.23
CA LYS A 75 15.06 -10.54 -1.20
C LYS A 75 15.52 -9.41 -2.11
N SER A 76 16.22 -9.75 -3.19
CA SER A 76 16.52 -8.84 -4.30
C SER A 76 15.24 -8.47 -5.07
N SER A 77 15.36 -7.53 -6.01
CA SER A 77 14.26 -7.15 -6.88
C SER A 77 13.80 -8.35 -7.75
N GLU A 78 14.73 -9.17 -8.23
CA GLU A 78 14.48 -10.37 -9.01
C GLU A 78 13.76 -11.44 -8.17
N GLU A 79 14.26 -11.71 -6.95
CA GLU A 79 13.62 -12.64 -6.02
C GLU A 79 12.21 -12.19 -5.59
N LEU A 80 11.97 -10.87 -5.56
CA LEU A 80 10.64 -10.32 -5.28
C LEU A 80 9.66 -10.54 -6.44
N VAL A 81 10.13 -10.59 -7.69
CA VAL A 81 9.30 -10.95 -8.85
C VAL A 81 8.85 -12.41 -8.74
N GLU A 82 9.77 -13.31 -8.42
CA GLU A 82 9.45 -14.73 -8.20
C GLU A 82 8.50 -14.90 -7.00
N TRP A 83 8.79 -14.24 -5.88
CA TRP A 83 7.94 -14.25 -4.69
C TRP A 83 6.51 -13.79 -4.99
N LYS A 84 6.36 -12.70 -5.77
CA LYS A 84 5.06 -12.21 -6.24
C LYS A 84 4.29 -13.29 -7.00
N GLN A 85 4.96 -14.01 -7.90
CA GLN A 85 4.36 -15.09 -8.68
C GLN A 85 3.96 -16.28 -7.80
N THR A 86 4.85 -16.74 -6.91
CA THR A 86 4.59 -17.87 -6.00
C THR A 86 3.36 -17.64 -5.14
N TRP A 87 3.18 -16.41 -4.64
CA TRP A 87 2.03 -16.06 -3.80
C TRP A 87 0.77 -15.69 -4.59
N GLY A 88 0.84 -15.59 -5.92
CA GLY A 88 -0.29 -15.16 -6.74
C GLY A 88 -0.71 -13.71 -6.48
N VAL A 89 0.26 -12.84 -6.16
CA VAL A 89 0.01 -11.41 -5.92
C VAL A 89 -0.48 -10.75 -7.22
N ASN A 90 -1.71 -10.26 -7.17
CA ASN A 90 -2.47 -9.74 -8.31
C ASN A 90 -2.54 -8.21 -8.35
N PHE A 91 -1.65 -7.53 -7.62
CA PHE A 91 -1.56 -6.08 -7.56
C PHE A 91 -0.13 -5.59 -7.85
N PRO A 92 0.06 -4.28 -8.14
CA PRO A 92 1.38 -3.68 -8.28
C PRO A 92 2.26 -3.90 -7.04
N LEU A 93 3.43 -4.50 -7.28
CA LEU A 93 4.53 -4.57 -6.32
C LEU A 93 5.65 -3.67 -6.84
N PHE A 94 5.96 -2.63 -6.08
CA PHE A 94 7.00 -1.66 -6.40
C PHE A 94 8.38 -2.16 -5.95
N ASP A 95 9.41 -1.45 -6.37
CA ASP A 95 10.77 -1.69 -5.92
C ASP A 95 10.88 -1.40 -4.41
N LYS A 96 11.89 -2.02 -3.79
CA LYS A 96 12.14 -1.86 -2.36
C LYS A 96 12.41 -0.39 -2.01
N VAL A 97 11.73 0.11 -0.97
CA VAL A 97 11.89 1.48 -0.49
C VAL A 97 12.20 1.52 1.01
N LYS A 98 12.83 2.62 1.44
CA LYS A 98 12.83 3.00 2.85
C LYS A 98 11.54 3.74 3.17
N VAL A 99 10.95 3.41 4.31
CA VAL A 99 9.74 4.08 4.84
C VAL A 99 10.03 4.83 6.14
N LYS A 100 11.22 4.70 6.73
CA LYS A 100 11.65 5.40 7.96
C LYS A 100 12.98 6.12 7.76
N GLY A 101 13.19 7.16 8.58
CA GLY A 101 14.42 7.93 8.62
C GLY A 101 14.50 9.01 7.53
N PRO A 102 15.63 9.72 7.45
CA PRO A 102 15.82 10.83 6.50
C PRO A 102 15.71 10.38 5.03
N ASP A 103 16.11 9.15 4.73
CA ASP A 103 16.06 8.57 3.39
C ASP A 103 14.70 7.92 3.07
N ALA A 104 13.68 8.10 3.92
CA ALA A 104 12.36 7.55 3.65
C ALA A 104 11.82 8.12 2.33
N HIS A 105 11.16 7.27 1.55
CA HIS A 105 10.52 7.68 0.31
C HIS A 105 9.51 8.82 0.58
N PRO A 106 9.49 9.90 -0.22
CA PRO A 106 8.66 11.08 0.05
C PRO A 106 7.17 10.78 0.27
N LEU A 107 6.62 9.81 -0.49
CA LEU A 107 5.27 9.28 -0.26
C LEU A 107 5.05 8.84 1.20
N PHE A 108 5.97 8.03 1.75
CA PHE A 108 5.86 7.51 3.11
C PHE A 108 6.16 8.55 4.18
N GLN A 109 6.96 9.58 3.88
CA GLN A 109 7.10 10.75 4.76
C GLN A 109 5.76 11.49 4.88
N MET A 110 5.08 11.75 3.76
CA MET A 110 3.76 12.39 3.75
C MET A 110 2.69 11.55 4.47
N LEU A 111 2.61 10.25 4.17
CA LEU A 111 1.65 9.34 4.81
C LEU A 111 1.82 9.29 6.34
N GLN A 112 3.07 9.25 6.82
CA GLN A 112 3.36 9.23 8.25
C GLN A 112 3.15 10.59 8.93
N THR A 113 3.35 11.69 8.21
CA THR A 113 3.00 13.02 8.72
C THR A 113 1.48 13.16 8.88
N THR A 114 0.71 12.62 7.94
CA THR A 114 -0.76 12.72 7.92
C THR A 114 -1.44 11.79 8.92
N LEU A 115 -1.05 10.50 8.95
CA LEU A 115 -1.74 9.45 9.72
C LEU A 115 -0.86 8.79 10.81
N GLY A 116 0.32 9.36 11.06
CA GLY A 116 1.27 8.90 12.08
C GLY A 116 2.21 7.78 11.62
N PRO A 117 3.20 7.43 12.45
CA PRO A 117 4.35 6.61 12.04
C PRO A 117 3.97 5.16 11.71
N ILE A 118 4.81 4.54 10.86
CA ILE A 118 4.80 3.10 10.58
C ILE A 118 5.58 2.40 11.68
N ARG A 119 4.93 1.52 12.43
CA ARG A 119 5.58 0.79 13.54
C ARG A 119 6.12 -0.56 13.11
N TRP A 120 5.49 -1.21 12.13
CA TRP A 120 5.88 -2.55 11.68
C TRP A 120 5.58 -2.80 10.19
N ASN A 121 5.99 -3.97 9.70
CA ASN A 121 5.59 -4.50 8.39
C ASN A 121 4.07 -4.62 8.27
N TYR A 122 3.55 -4.56 7.06
CA TYR A 122 2.13 -4.66 6.73
C TYR A 122 1.24 -3.57 7.37
N THR A 123 1.81 -2.38 7.60
CA THR A 123 1.00 -1.17 7.85
C THR A 123 0.36 -0.73 6.54
N LYS A 124 -0.93 -0.41 6.58
CA LYS A 124 -1.73 -0.11 5.39
C LYS A 124 -2.28 1.31 5.52
N PHE A 125 -2.20 2.09 4.46
CA PHE A 125 -2.82 3.40 4.35
C PHE A 125 -3.91 3.32 3.28
N VAL A 126 -5.16 3.56 3.67
CA VAL A 126 -6.30 3.63 2.76
C VAL A 126 -6.51 5.09 2.38
N CYS A 127 -6.39 5.39 1.09
CA CYS A 127 -6.56 6.72 0.53
C CYS A 127 -7.80 6.73 -0.37
N ASP A 128 -8.53 7.84 -0.38
CA ASP A 128 -9.73 8.00 -1.21
C ASP A 128 -9.40 8.21 -2.70
N CYS A 129 -10.43 8.41 -3.53
CA CYS A 129 -10.32 8.59 -4.97
C CYS A 129 -9.63 9.91 -5.40
N GLU A 130 -9.44 10.85 -4.48
CA GLU A 130 -8.63 12.08 -4.67
C GLU A 130 -7.17 11.87 -4.21
N GLY A 131 -6.87 10.69 -3.66
CA GLY A 131 -5.56 10.30 -3.18
C GLY A 131 -5.25 10.84 -1.80
N ILE A 132 -6.25 11.28 -1.04
CA ILE A 132 -6.08 11.80 0.32
C ILE A 132 -6.03 10.62 1.29
N PRO A 133 -5.00 10.52 2.15
CA PRO A 133 -4.94 9.47 3.16
C PRO A 133 -6.06 9.63 4.20
N ARG A 134 -6.89 8.60 4.39
CA ARG A 134 -8.04 8.63 5.31
C ARG A 134 -7.88 7.72 6.51
N VAL A 135 -7.34 6.51 6.32
CA VAL A 135 -7.23 5.49 7.38
C VAL A 135 -5.85 4.86 7.38
N LYS A 136 -5.28 4.66 8.57
CA LYS A 136 -4.08 3.82 8.78
C LYS A 136 -4.46 2.58 9.58
N LEU A 137 -4.13 1.41 9.04
CA LEU A 137 -4.33 0.10 9.66
C LEU A 137 -2.97 -0.55 9.92
N ASN A 138 -2.92 -1.43 10.92
CA ASN A 138 -1.69 -2.14 11.28
C ASN A 138 -1.72 -3.59 10.72
N ALA A 139 -0.69 -4.37 11.02
CA ALA A 139 -0.59 -5.76 10.56
C ALA A 139 -1.68 -6.67 11.14
N SER A 140 -2.13 -6.39 12.38
CA SER A 140 -3.14 -7.15 13.11
C SER A 140 -4.58 -6.72 12.83
N SER A 141 -4.79 -5.65 12.05
CA SER A 141 -6.13 -5.21 11.67
C SER A 141 -6.88 -6.29 10.89
N SER A 142 -8.15 -6.48 11.20
CA SER A 142 -8.97 -7.55 10.64
C SER A 142 -9.36 -7.28 9.17
N SER A 143 -9.81 -8.32 8.47
CA SER A 143 -10.30 -8.19 7.09
C SER A 143 -11.54 -7.30 7.02
N GLU A 144 -12.39 -7.37 8.03
CA GLU A 144 -13.59 -6.55 8.15
C GLU A 144 -13.24 -5.08 8.37
N GLU A 145 -12.18 -4.78 9.13
CA GLU A 145 -11.71 -3.40 9.30
C GLU A 145 -11.18 -2.81 7.99
N LEU A 146 -10.39 -3.60 7.24
CA LEU A 146 -9.90 -3.18 5.92
C LEU A 146 -11.08 -2.97 4.95
N GLN A 147 -11.99 -3.93 4.87
CA GLN A 147 -13.16 -3.88 4.02
C GLN A 147 -14.04 -2.66 4.32
N ARG A 148 -14.39 -2.44 5.59
CA ARG A 148 -15.19 -1.28 6.02
C ARG A 148 -14.50 0.04 5.68
N SER A 149 -13.17 0.09 5.78
CA SER A 149 -12.40 1.30 5.44
C SER A 149 -12.45 1.61 3.95
N ILE A 150 -12.45 0.59 3.09
CA ILE A 150 -12.57 0.73 1.64
C ILE A 150 -13.99 1.13 1.25
N GLU A 151 -15.00 0.40 1.74
CA GLU A 151 -16.40 0.59 1.35
C GLU A 151 -16.89 2.01 1.67
N ARG A 152 -16.50 2.57 2.83
CA ARG A 152 -16.80 3.96 3.20
C ARG A 152 -16.27 5.02 2.22
N LEU A 153 -15.25 4.67 1.44
CA LEU A 153 -14.63 5.56 0.46
C LEU A 153 -15.07 5.25 -0.98
N CYS A 154 -15.63 4.06 -1.22
CA CYS A 154 -16.19 3.65 -2.51
C CYS A 154 -17.66 4.05 -2.67
N GLU A 155 -18.39 4.29 -1.58
CA GLU A 155 -19.76 4.80 -1.67
C GLU A 155 -19.74 6.23 -2.22
N PRO A 156 -20.59 6.56 -3.21
CA PRO A 156 -20.75 7.95 -3.62
C PRO A 156 -21.14 8.73 -2.37
N GLN A 157 -20.36 9.76 -2.05
CA GLN A 157 -20.76 10.72 -1.03
C GLN A 157 -22.11 11.25 -1.46
N ARG A 158 -23.19 10.76 -0.82
CA ARG A 158 -24.50 11.36 -0.96
C ARG A 158 -24.33 12.76 -0.40
N GLY A 159 -24.19 13.73 -1.31
CA GLY A 159 -24.16 15.13 -0.96
C GLY A 159 -25.37 15.44 -0.07
N ALA A 160 -25.09 16.09 1.05
CA ALA A 160 -26.07 16.91 1.73
C ALA A 160 -26.29 18.20 0.93
#